data_AF-A0A2E3KHQ1-F1
#
_entry.id   AF-A0A2E3KHQ1-F1
#
_cell.length_a   1.000
_cell.length_b   1.000
_cell.length_c   1.000
_cell.angle_alpha   90.00
_cell.angle_beta   90.00
_cell.angle_gamma   90.00
#
_symmetry.space_group_name_H-M   'P 1'
#
loop_
_entity.id
_entity.type
_entity.pdbx_description
1 polymer ?
#
loop_
_entity_poly.entity_id
_entity_poly.type
_entity_poly.pdbx_seq_one_letter_code
_entity_poly.pdbx_strand_id
1 'polypeptide(L)'
;MTDQTNQVEKLTEERLAEGLAALPEWSQNGDSIQRTFGFDDFVRSMSFVNAVAEKAESVQHHPDILVRYNKVTLTLSTHDAGGLSEKDLSFAGDCDALFRA
;
A
#
# COMPACT_ATOMS: atom_id res chain seq x y z
N MET A 1 -27.39 -12.92 19.68
CA MET A 1 -26.05 -13.33 19.19
C MET A 1 -25.72 -12.39 18.06
N THR A 2 -24.99 -11.31 18.35
CA THR A 2 -24.58 -10.34 17.34
C THR A 2 -23.38 -10.93 16.60
N ASP A 3 -23.56 -11.16 15.32
CA ASP A 3 -22.49 -11.48 14.38
C ASP A 3 -21.56 -10.27 14.30
N GLN A 4 -20.46 -10.29 15.04
CA GLN A 4 -19.37 -9.32 14.89
C GLN A 4 -18.53 -9.77 13.70
N THR A 5 -19.03 -9.52 12.49
CA THR A 5 -18.18 -9.63 11.31
C THR A 5 -17.12 -8.54 11.41
N ASN A 6 -15.86 -8.95 11.42
CA ASN A 6 -14.69 -8.10 11.45
C ASN A 6 -14.52 -7.41 10.07
N GLN A 7 -15.47 -6.55 9.71
CA GLN A 7 -15.47 -5.86 8.41
C GLN A 7 -14.46 -4.72 8.43
N VAL A 8 -13.60 -4.68 7.42
CA VAL A 8 -12.69 -3.55 7.20
C VAL A 8 -13.52 -2.39 6.65
N GLU A 9 -13.52 -1.25 7.33
CA GLU A 9 -14.32 -0.10 6.94
C GLU A 9 -13.62 0.74 5.86
N LYS A 10 -14.41 1.21 4.87
CA LYS A 10 -13.96 2.16 3.86
C LYS A 10 -13.77 3.54 4.49
N LEU A 11 -12.65 4.19 4.19
CA LEU A 11 -12.36 5.55 4.65
C LEU A 11 -13.33 6.57 4.06
N THR A 12 -13.64 7.59 4.85
CA THR A 12 -14.25 8.83 4.32
C THR A 12 -13.19 9.63 3.56
N GLU A 13 -13.64 10.54 2.70
CA GLU A 13 -12.74 11.44 1.95
C GLU A 13 -11.86 12.28 2.88
N GLU A 14 -12.40 12.75 4.01
CA GLU A 14 -11.65 13.54 4.98
C GLU A 14 -10.56 12.71 5.67
N ARG A 15 -10.88 11.48 6.11
CA ARG A 15 -9.90 10.59 6.73
C ARG A 15 -8.80 10.20 5.75
N LEU A 16 -9.17 9.93 4.49
CA LEU A 16 -8.22 9.64 3.43
C LEU A 16 -7.29 10.82 3.16
N ALA A 17 -7.84 12.04 3.07
CA ALA A 17 -7.05 13.25 2.85
C ALA A 17 -6.05 13.50 4.00
N GLU A 18 -6.47 13.32 5.25
CA GLU A 18 -5.59 13.42 6.42
C GLU A 18 -4.47 12.37 6.39
N GLY A 19 -4.79 11.12 6.04
CA GLY A 19 -3.81 10.05 5.91
C GLY A 19 -2.78 10.32 4.81
N LEU A 20 -3.25 10.75 3.63
CA LEU A 20 -2.37 11.07 2.49
C LEU A 20 -1.48 12.30 2.75
N ALA A 21 -1.89 13.23 3.63
CA ALA A 21 -1.03 14.33 4.03
C ALA A 21 0.26 13.86 4.72
N ALA A 22 0.26 12.67 5.34
CA ALA A 22 1.45 12.04 5.92
C ALA A 22 2.25 11.18 4.92
N LEU A 23 1.72 10.96 3.71
CA LEU A 23 2.28 10.09 2.67
C LEU A 23 2.44 10.87 1.35
N PRO A 24 3.28 11.91 1.30
CA PRO A 24 3.29 12.89 0.19
C PRO A 24 3.68 12.31 -1.18
N GLU A 25 4.30 11.13 -1.20
CA GLU A 25 4.72 10.43 -2.42
C GLU A 25 3.66 9.45 -2.93
N TRP A 26 2.55 9.28 -2.19
CA TRP A 26 1.41 8.47 -2.57
C TRP A 26 0.29 9.36 -3.11
N SER A 27 -0.36 8.89 -4.16
CA SER A 27 -1.50 9.59 -4.78
C SER A 27 -2.70 8.68 -4.89
N GLN A 28 -3.90 9.22 -4.64
CA GLN A 28 -5.15 8.51 -4.90
C GLN A 28 -5.39 8.36 -6.41
N ASN A 29 -5.82 7.16 -6.82
CA ASN A 29 -6.29 6.84 -8.16
C ASN A 29 -7.58 6.01 -8.04
N GLY A 30 -8.73 6.68 -8.13
CA GLY A 30 -10.04 6.07 -7.89
C GLY A 30 -10.14 5.49 -6.47
N ASP A 31 -10.43 4.20 -6.38
CA ASP A 31 -10.55 3.45 -5.12
C ASP A 31 -9.21 2.83 -4.64
N SER A 32 -8.08 3.36 -5.13
CA SER A 32 -6.74 2.89 -4.78
C SER A 32 -5.78 4.05 -4.48
N ILE A 33 -4.65 3.75 -3.86
CA ILE A 33 -3.50 4.67 -3.76
C ILE A 33 -2.30 4.04 -4.45
N GLN A 34 -1.47 4.88 -5.05
CA GLN A 34 -0.33 4.43 -5.85
C GLN A 34 0.93 5.24 -5.58
N ARG A 35 2.07 4.56 -5.59
CA ARG A 35 3.41 5.16 -5.58
C ARG A 35 4.36 4.38 -6.48
N THR A 36 5.31 5.08 -7.11
CA THR A 36 6.42 4.44 -7.85
C THR A 36 7.75 4.68 -7.14
N PHE A 37 8.45 3.61 -6.82
CA PHE A 37 9.77 3.56 -6.19
C PHE A 37 10.86 3.35 -7.26
N GLY A 38 11.94 4.11 -7.17
CA GLY A 38 13.07 4.04 -8.12
C GLY A 38 14.34 3.49 -7.47
N PHE A 39 15.08 2.67 -8.21
CA PHE A 39 16.29 1.98 -7.77
C PHE A 39 17.43 2.18 -8.78
N ASP A 40 18.66 1.81 -8.40
CA ASP A 40 19.81 1.92 -9.30
C ASP A 40 19.82 0.82 -10.38
N ASP A 41 19.29 -0.35 -10.06
CA ASP A 41 19.30 -1.52 -10.93
C ASP A 41 18.11 -2.47 -10.65
N PHE A 42 18.01 -3.53 -11.44
CA PHE A 42 16.95 -4.54 -11.32
C PHE A 42 17.09 -5.42 -10.07
N VAL A 43 18.32 -5.65 -9.59
CA VAL A 43 18.53 -6.52 -8.42
C VAL A 43 17.99 -5.83 -7.17
N ARG A 44 18.28 -4.53 -7.01
CA ARG A 44 17.77 -3.72 -5.90
C ARG A 44 16.25 -3.57 -5.93
N SER A 45 15.65 -3.39 -7.11
CA SER A 45 14.18 -3.34 -7.21
C SER A 45 13.55 -4.65 -6.78
N MET A 46 14.13 -5.80 -7.14
CA MET A 46 13.66 -7.11 -6.68
C MET A 46 13.89 -7.35 -5.19
N SER A 47 14.99 -6.85 -4.61
CA SER A 47 15.18 -6.88 -3.15
C SER A 47 14.08 -6.14 -2.40
N PHE A 48 13.68 -4.97 -2.88
CA PHE A 48 12.54 -4.23 -2.32
C PHE A 48 11.23 -5.00 -2.49
N VAL A 49 10.96 -5.57 -3.66
CA VAL A 49 9.76 -6.40 -3.91
C VAL A 49 9.68 -7.57 -2.94
N ASN A 50 10.78 -8.26 -2.66
CA ASN A 50 10.81 -9.36 -1.70
C ASN A 50 10.46 -8.90 -0.28
N ALA A 51 11.02 -7.77 0.16
CA ALA A 51 10.71 -7.18 1.46
C ALA A 51 9.23 -6.77 1.57
N VAL A 52 8.67 -6.18 0.49
CA VAL A 52 7.24 -5.86 0.40
C VAL A 52 6.39 -7.13 0.48
N ALA A 53 6.77 -8.22 -0.19
CA ALA A 53 6.04 -9.48 -0.16
C ALA A 53 6.01 -10.10 1.25
N GLU A 54 7.15 -10.14 1.95
CA GLU A 54 7.22 -10.61 3.33
C GLU A 54 6.34 -9.78 4.27
N LYS A 55 6.40 -8.45 4.11
CA LYS A 55 5.58 -7.54 4.91
C LYS A 55 4.09 -7.69 4.60
N ALA A 56 3.70 -7.72 3.33
CA ALA A 56 2.33 -7.93 2.87
C ALA A 56 1.70 -9.18 3.51
N GLU A 57 2.44 -10.30 3.50
CA GLU A 57 1.99 -11.54 4.10
C GLU A 57 1.85 -11.41 5.63
N SER A 58 2.80 -10.76 6.30
CA SER A 58 2.76 -10.57 7.75
C SER A 58 1.56 -9.73 8.24
N VAL A 59 1.07 -8.81 7.40
CA VAL A 59 -0.09 -7.94 7.73
C VAL A 59 -1.39 -8.40 7.07
N GLN A 60 -1.35 -9.48 6.28
CA GLN A 60 -2.48 -10.00 5.49
C GLN A 60 -3.16 -8.87 4.69
N HIS A 61 -2.35 -8.12 3.94
CA HIS A 61 -2.78 -7.05 3.03
C HIS A 61 -1.83 -7.00 1.83
N HIS A 62 -2.33 -7.41 0.66
CA HIS A 62 -1.49 -7.66 -0.51
C HIS A 62 -1.61 -6.52 -1.54
N PRO A 63 -0.47 -5.97 -2.03
CA PRO A 63 -0.48 -4.93 -3.06
C PRO A 63 -0.55 -5.55 -4.46
N ASP A 64 -1.02 -4.76 -5.43
CA ASP A 64 -0.65 -4.98 -6.82
C ASP A 64 0.76 -4.43 -7.07
N ILE A 65 1.64 -5.24 -7.66
CA ILE A 65 3.06 -4.89 -7.91
C ILE A 65 3.36 -4.89 -9.41
N LEU A 66 3.77 -3.75 -9.94
CA LEU A 66 4.30 -3.62 -11.29
C LEU A 66 5.81 -3.34 -11.25
N VAL A 67 6.61 -4.25 -11.77
CA VAL A 67 8.07 -4.09 -11.89
C VAL A 67 8.45 -3.71 -13.32
N ARG A 68 9.15 -2.60 -13.48
CA ARG A 68 9.73 -2.12 -14.75
C ARG A 68 11.21 -1.83 -14.57
N TYR A 69 12.05 -2.84 -14.73
CA TYR A 69 13.49 -2.77 -14.49
C TYR A 69 13.78 -2.21 -13.09
N ASN A 70 14.28 -0.98 -12.99
CA ASN A 70 14.64 -0.33 -11.75
C ASN A 70 13.49 0.50 -11.13
N LYS A 71 12.25 0.30 -11.58
CA LYS A 71 11.06 0.96 -11.03
C LYS A 71 10.05 -0.06 -10.53
N VAL A 72 9.51 0.17 -9.35
CA VAL A 72 8.45 -0.65 -8.74
C VAL A 72 7.26 0.26 -8.47
N THR A 73 6.13 0.01 -9.09
CA THR A 73 4.88 0.69 -8.78
C THR A 73 4.04 -0.21 -7.89
N LEU A 74 3.65 0.30 -6.72
CA LEU A 74 2.71 -0.36 -5.81
C LEU A 74 1.36 0.33 -5.92
N THR A 75 0.30 -0.46 -6.08
CA THR A 75 -1.09 0.00 -6.00
C THR A 75 -1.77 -0.72 -4.83
N LEU A 76 -2.36 0.04 -3.91
CA LEU A 76 -3.00 -0.48 -2.69
C LEU A 76 -4.50 -0.18 -2.72
N SER A 77 -5.30 -1.18 -2.39
CA SER A 77 -6.73 -1.04 -2.11
C SER A 77 -7.19 -2.20 -1.22
N THR A 78 -8.26 -1.98 -0.46
CA THR A 78 -8.87 -3.04 0.35
C THR A 78 -10.14 -3.55 -0.35
N HIS A 79 -10.04 -4.71 -1.02
CA HIS A 79 -11.17 -5.31 -1.74
C HIS A 79 -12.40 -5.55 -0.86
N ASP A 80 -12.20 -6.06 0.36
CA ASP A 80 -13.28 -6.37 1.30
C ASP A 80 -14.04 -5.12 1.78
N ALA A 81 -13.39 -3.95 1.78
CA ALA A 81 -14.01 -2.67 2.12
C ALA A 81 -14.69 -2.00 0.92
N GLY A 82 -14.51 -2.51 -0.30
CA GLY A 82 -14.96 -1.85 -1.53
C GLY A 82 -14.23 -0.53 -1.80
N GLY A 83 -12.97 -0.40 -1.36
CA GLY A 83 -12.13 0.77 -1.62
C GLY A 83 -10.99 0.93 -0.61
N LEU A 84 -10.60 2.18 -0.36
CA LEU A 84 -9.49 2.49 0.55
C LEU A 84 -9.88 2.33 2.01
N SER A 85 -9.02 1.68 2.79
CA SER A 85 -9.15 1.54 4.25
C SER A 85 -7.88 2.00 4.97
N GLU A 86 -7.91 2.02 6.31
CA GLU A 86 -6.72 2.25 7.14
C GLU A 86 -5.58 1.26 6.85
N LYS A 87 -5.89 0.04 6.38
CA LYS A 87 -4.86 -0.93 5.99
C LYS A 87 -4.02 -0.43 4.82
N ASP A 88 -4.63 0.27 3.86
CA ASP A 88 -3.92 0.82 2.70
C ASP A 88 -2.94 1.91 3.12
N LEU A 89 -3.38 2.83 3.99
CA LEU A 89 -2.54 3.91 4.53
C LEU A 89 -1.41 3.36 5.40
N SER A 90 -1.71 2.42 6.29
CA SER A 90 -0.70 1.78 7.14
C SER A 90 0.36 1.05 6.30
N PHE A 91 -0.08 0.27 5.31
CA PHE A 91 0.83 -0.50 4.49
C PHE A 91 1.64 0.37 3.51
N ALA A 92 1.08 1.49 3.05
CA ALA A 92 1.85 2.53 2.35
C ALA A 92 3.01 3.06 3.20
N GLY A 93 2.76 3.37 4.48
CA GLY A 93 3.79 3.79 5.44
C GLY A 93 4.86 2.73 5.70
N ASP A 94 4.46 1.45 5.76
CA ASP A 94 5.40 0.33 5.86
C ASP A 94 6.29 0.22 4.61
N CYS A 95 5.73 0.33 3.41
CA CYS A 95 6.48 0.30 2.15
C CYS A 95 7.48 1.47 2.06
N ASP A 96 7.09 2.65 2.53
CA ASP A 96 7.96 3.80 2.66
C ASP A 96 9.16 3.55 3.59
N ALA A 97 8.94 2.84 4.70
CA ALA A 97 10.00 2.46 5.62
C ALA A 97 10.96 1.43 4.99
N LEU A 98 10.42 0.43 4.28
CA LEU A 98 11.21 -0.56 3.55
C LEU A 98 12.06 0.06 2.45
N PHE A 99 11.57 1.11 1.77
CA PHE A 99 12.32 1.81 0.73
C PHE A 99 13.50 2.64 1.26
N ARG A 100 13.43 3.08 2.51
CA ARG A 100 14.50 3.87 3.16
C ARG A 100 15.59 3.01 3.82
N ALA A 101 15.37 1.71 3.95
CA ALA A 101 16.29 0.76 4.57
C ALA A 101 17.40 0.35 3.59
#